data_AF-U3AE63-F1
#
_entry.id   AF-U3AE63-F1
#
_cell.length_a   1.000
_cell.length_b   1.000
_cell.length_c   1.000
_cell.angle_alpha   90.00
_cell.angle_beta   90.00
_cell.angle_gamma   90.00
#
_symmetry.space_group_name_H-M   'P 1'
#
loop_
_entity.id
_entity.type
_entity.pdbx_description
1 polymer ?
#
loop_
_entity_poly.entity_id
_entity_poly.type
_entity_poly.pdbx_seq_one_letter_code
_entity_poly.pdbx_strand_id
1 'polypeptide(L)'
;MMLGAGDDWFRADMGRNGEKYADVFVLDVLNNGDDIIHDFSREDRIDLRGADYDIEFRGNRDRSTVVEIEDGGRIFLQAFSRADYEAMNGDIFL
;
A
#
# COMPACT_ATOMS: atom_id res chain seq x y z
N MET A 1 4.40 -5.67 -8.30
CA MET A 1 5.41 -4.59 -8.52
C MET A 1 6.37 -4.59 -7.34
N MET A 2 7.63 -4.17 -7.49
CA MET A 2 8.53 -4.02 -6.34
C MET A 2 8.45 -2.60 -5.78
N LEU A 3 8.41 -2.45 -4.46
CA LEU A 3 8.40 -1.19 -3.70
C LEU A 3 9.80 -0.95 -3.15
N GLY A 4 10.36 0.26 -3.27
CA GLY A 4 11.54 0.66 -2.49
C GLY A 4 12.80 0.97 -3.29
N ALA A 5 12.77 1.04 -4.62
CA ALA A 5 13.95 1.50 -5.37
C ALA A 5 14.13 3.04 -5.25
N GLY A 6 14.29 3.57 -4.04
CA GLY A 6 14.06 4.97 -3.71
C GLY A 6 12.57 5.24 -3.49
N ASP A 7 12.16 6.49 -3.68
CA ASP A 7 10.75 6.89 -3.60
C ASP A 7 10.05 6.51 -4.92
N ASP A 8 9.09 5.59 -4.87
CA ASP A 8 8.36 5.13 -6.03
C ASP A 8 6.90 5.62 -6.07
N TRP A 9 6.31 5.61 -7.27
CA TRP A 9 4.89 5.92 -7.47
C TRP A 9 4.23 4.86 -8.36
N PHE A 10 3.26 4.15 -7.79
CA PHE A 10 2.45 3.14 -8.47
C PHE A 10 0.96 3.50 -8.55
N ARG A 11 0.28 2.88 -9.51
CA ARG A 11 -1.19 2.75 -9.57
C ARG A 11 -1.52 1.27 -9.54
N ALA A 12 -2.40 0.87 -8.62
CA ALA A 12 -2.89 -0.51 -8.54
C ALA A 12 -3.80 -0.82 -9.74
N ASP A 13 -4.80 0.02 -10.01
CA ASP A 13 -5.77 -0.23 -11.09
C ASP A 13 -5.18 -0.01 -12.50
N MET A 14 -4.46 -1.01 -13.01
CA MET A 14 -3.96 -1.06 -14.39
C MET A 14 -4.95 -1.73 -15.37
N GLY A 15 -6.16 -2.04 -14.92
CA GLY A 15 -7.20 -2.67 -15.72
C GLY A 15 -7.69 -1.78 -16.87
N ARG A 16 -8.04 -2.41 -18.01
CA ARG A 16 -8.78 -1.73 -19.09
C ARG A 16 -10.26 -2.08 -18.97
N ASN A 17 -11.13 -1.11 -19.20
CA ASN A 17 -12.59 -1.27 -19.26
C ASN A 17 -13.31 -1.57 -17.92
N GLY A 18 -12.77 -1.10 -16.79
CA GLY A 18 -13.44 -1.22 -15.48
C GLY A 18 -13.35 -2.59 -14.83
N GLU A 19 -12.55 -3.50 -15.39
CA GLU A 19 -12.11 -4.70 -14.69
C GLU A 19 -11.02 -4.33 -13.70
N LYS A 20 -11.24 -4.60 -12.42
CA LYS A 20 -10.20 -4.49 -11.38
C LYS A 20 -9.48 -5.82 -11.26
N TYR A 21 -8.16 -5.80 -11.39
CA TYR A 21 -7.31 -6.97 -11.11
C TYR A 21 -6.80 -6.91 -9.68
N ALA A 22 -6.51 -8.08 -9.12
CA ALA A 22 -5.84 -8.18 -7.83
C ALA A 22 -4.34 -8.00 -8.05
N ASP A 23 -3.77 -6.91 -7.53
CA ASP A 23 -2.35 -6.64 -7.62
C ASP A 23 -1.60 -7.01 -6.33
N VAL A 24 -0.34 -7.43 -6.51
CA VAL A 24 0.58 -7.68 -5.39
C VAL A 24 1.76 -6.73 -5.49
N PHE A 25 1.94 -5.93 -4.44
CA PHE A 25 3.07 -5.04 -4.23
C PHE A 25 4.05 -5.71 -3.28
N VAL A 26 5.31 -5.81 -3.68
CA VAL A 26 6.32 -6.60 -2.96
C VAL A 26 7.41 -5.65 -2.48
N LEU A 27 7.70 -5.68 -1.18
CA LEU A 27 8.76 -4.86 -0.60
C LEU A 27 10.15 -5.29 -1.07
N ASP A 28 10.95 -4.35 -1.55
CA ASP A 28 12.40 -4.50 -1.73
C ASP A 28 13.10 -4.12 -0.42
N VAL A 29 13.25 -5.10 0.46
CA VAL A 29 13.89 -4.92 1.77
C VAL A 29 15.31 -4.35 1.74
N LEU A 30 15.98 -4.31 0.58
CA LEU A 30 17.36 -3.80 0.46
C LEU A 30 17.43 -2.31 0.17
N ASN A 31 16.31 -1.68 -0.19
CA ASN A 31 16.24 -0.30 -0.63
C ASN A 31 14.84 0.17 -0.20
N ASN A 32 14.72 0.99 0.84
CA ASN A 32 13.41 1.40 1.33
C ASN A 32 13.32 2.94 1.27
N GLY A 33 12.52 3.45 0.34
CA GLY A 33 12.13 4.85 0.22
C GLY A 33 10.66 5.06 0.63
N ASP A 34 10.18 6.28 0.44
CA ASP A 34 8.78 6.64 0.70
C ASP A 34 7.96 6.46 -0.60
N ASP A 35 7.13 5.42 -0.64
CA ASP A 35 6.40 4.97 -1.82
C ASP A 35 4.92 5.37 -1.78
N ILE A 36 4.35 5.70 -2.95
CA ILE A 36 2.94 6.06 -3.08
C ILE A 36 2.22 5.06 -3.97
N ILE A 37 1.14 4.47 -3.47
CA ILE A 37 0.23 3.61 -4.23
C ILE A 37 -1.12 4.29 -4.34
N HIS A 38 -1.54 4.54 -5.57
CA HIS A 38 -2.88 5.02 -5.87
C HIS A 38 -3.83 3.89 -6.23
N ASP A 39 -5.11 4.13 -6.00
CA ASP A 39 -6.22 3.25 -6.39
C ASP A 39 -6.14 1.85 -5.75
N PHE A 40 -5.41 1.73 -4.64
CA PHE A 40 -5.35 0.52 -3.84
C PHE A 40 -6.76 0.13 -3.37
N SER A 41 -7.08 -1.14 -3.52
CA SER A 41 -8.42 -1.67 -3.38
C SER A 41 -8.43 -2.98 -2.59
N ARG A 42 -9.62 -3.52 -2.34
CA ARG A 42 -9.81 -4.69 -1.50
C ARG A 42 -9.25 -5.99 -2.09
N GLU A 43 -9.05 -6.00 -3.39
CA GLU A 43 -8.46 -7.11 -4.14
C GLU A 43 -6.91 -7.10 -4.05
N ASP A 44 -6.31 -5.97 -3.69
CA ASP A 44 -4.86 -5.78 -3.69
C ASP A 44 -4.22 -6.26 -2.39
N ARG A 45 -2.93 -6.61 -2.46
CA ARG A 45 -2.13 -7.05 -1.32
C ARG A 45 -0.71 -6.49 -1.34
N ILE A 46 -0.12 -6.37 -0.16
CA ILE A 46 1.27 -5.95 0.06
C ILE A 46 2.05 -7.10 0.72
N ASP A 47 3.11 -7.59 0.08
CA ASP A 47 4.07 -8.51 0.66
C ASP A 47 5.22 -7.72 1.28
N LEU A 48 5.23 -7.62 2.61
CA LEU A 48 6.29 -6.92 3.37
C LEU A 48 7.54 -7.78 3.58
N ARG A 49 7.62 -8.98 3.01
CA ARG A 49 8.76 -9.90 3.15
C ARG A 49 9.13 -10.22 4.60
N GLY A 50 8.14 -10.17 5.50
CA GLY A 50 8.34 -10.39 6.93
C GLY A 50 8.94 -9.21 7.69
N ALA A 51 8.99 -8.02 7.09
CA ALA A 51 9.33 -6.79 7.81
C ALA A 51 8.20 -6.41 8.79
N ASP A 52 8.60 -5.96 9.98
CA ASP A 52 7.70 -5.39 10.96
C ASP A 52 7.19 -4.02 10.48
N TYR A 53 5.98 -3.65 10.89
CA TYR A 53 5.32 -2.44 10.43
C TYR A 53 4.35 -1.86 11.44
N ASP A 54 4.12 -0.55 11.32
CA ASP A 54 3.07 0.20 11.98
C ASP A 54 2.10 0.80 10.96
N ILE A 55 0.84 0.99 11.36
CA ILE A 55 -0.17 1.63 10.52
C ILE A 55 -0.62 2.95 11.15
N GLU A 56 -0.56 4.01 10.35
CA GLU A 56 -1.10 5.32 10.66
C GLU A 56 -2.23 5.68 9.69
N PHE A 57 -3.37 6.13 10.22
CA PHE A 57 -4.48 6.65 9.42
C PHE A 57 -4.48 8.18 9.46
N ARG A 58 -4.22 8.84 8.32
CA ARG A 58 -4.10 10.30 8.24
C ARG A 58 -5.33 10.97 7.60
N GLY A 59 -5.99 11.84 8.37
CA GLY A 59 -6.77 13.01 7.92
C GLY A 59 -8.17 12.82 7.29
N ASN A 60 -9.10 13.69 7.70
CA ASN A 60 -10.52 13.77 7.29
C ASN A 60 -10.79 14.15 5.81
N ARG A 61 -9.77 14.48 4.99
CA ARG A 61 -9.96 14.86 3.57
C ARG A 61 -9.32 13.91 2.57
N ASP A 62 -8.14 13.36 2.89
CA ASP A 62 -7.39 12.55 1.91
C ASP A 62 -7.43 11.05 2.18
N ARG A 63 -8.09 10.60 3.27
CA ARG A 63 -8.47 9.18 3.45
C ARG A 63 -7.30 8.24 3.14
N SER A 64 -6.10 8.55 3.63
CA SER A 64 -4.90 7.78 3.31
C SER A 64 -4.50 6.90 4.49
N THR A 65 -4.11 5.68 4.18
CA THR A 65 -3.47 4.75 5.09
C THR A 65 -1.96 4.80 4.83
N VAL A 66 -1.17 4.92 5.89
CA VAL A 66 0.29 4.91 5.83
C VAL A 66 0.75 3.63 6.52
N VAL A 67 1.55 2.84 5.82
CA VAL A 67 2.27 1.69 6.38
C VAL A 67 3.72 2.14 6.59
N GLU A 68 4.13 2.28 7.84
CA GLU A 68 5.51 2.60 8.21
C GLU A 68 6.25 1.30 8.48
N ILE A 69 7.35 1.07 7.75
CA ILE A 69 8.10 -0.18 7.82
C ILE A 69 9.27 0.02 8.78
N GLU A 70 9.45 -0.91 9.74
CA GLU A 70 10.57 -0.85 10.69
C GLU A 70 11.91 -0.86 9.94
N ASP A 71 12.81 0.05 10.32
CA ASP A 71 14.11 0.28 9.67
C ASP A 71 14.02 0.59 8.16
N GLY A 72 12.84 1.00 7.67
CA GLY A 72 12.57 1.26 6.27
C GLY A 72 11.99 2.65 5.99
N GLY A 73 11.14 2.70 4.96
CA GLY A 73 10.39 3.88 4.54
C GLY A 73 8.90 3.69 4.77
N ARG A 74 8.08 4.46 4.05
CA ARG A 74 6.63 4.44 4.19
C ARG A 74 5.95 4.07 2.89
N ILE A 75 4.85 3.34 2.98
CA ILE A 75 3.92 3.13 1.88
C ILE A 75 2.68 3.97 2.13
N PHE A 76 2.42 4.94 1.26
CA PHE A 76 1.22 5.76 1.25
C PHE A 76 0.17 5.14 0.34
N LEU A 77 -0.88 4.57 0.93
CA LEU A 77 -2.06 4.11 0.22
C LEU A 77 -3.02 5.29 0.04
N GLN A 78 -2.90 6.00 -1.08
CA GLN A 78 -3.68 7.20 -1.32
C GLN A 78 -5.14 6.84 -1.62
N ALA A 79 -6.06 7.56 -0.97
CA ALA A 79 -7.51 7.32 -1.04
C ALA A 79 -7.97 5.94 -0.53
N PHE A 80 -7.11 5.20 0.15
CA PHE A 80 -7.46 3.99 0.89
C PHE A 80 -7.63 4.32 2.38
N SER A 81 -8.88 4.38 2.82
CA SER A 81 -9.23 4.91 4.13
C SER A 81 -9.18 3.87 5.24
N ARG A 82 -9.24 4.35 6.49
CA ARG A 82 -9.49 3.49 7.66
C ARG A 82 -10.75 2.61 7.49
N ALA A 83 -11.81 3.14 6.89
CA ALA A 83 -13.03 2.37 6.68
C ALA A 83 -12.83 1.24 5.66
N ASP A 84 -11.99 1.45 4.64
CA ASP A 84 -11.63 0.42 3.66
C ASP A 84 -10.76 -0.66 4.31
N TYR A 85 -9.76 -0.25 5.09
CA TYR A 85 -8.93 -1.16 5.89
C TYR A 85 -9.76 -2.01 6.87
N GLU A 86 -10.67 -1.37 7.62
CA GLU A 86 -11.55 -2.06 8.57
C GLU A 86 -12.56 -2.98 7.86
N ALA A 87 -13.08 -2.60 6.69
CA ALA A 87 -13.95 -3.47 5.88
C ALA A 87 -13.23 -4.74 5.39
N MET A 88 -11.89 -4.68 5.30
CA MET A 88 -11.03 -5.83 5.00
C MET A 88 -10.57 -6.58 6.26
N ASN A 89 -11.03 -6.21 7.46
CA ASN A 89 -10.50 -6.71 8.74
C ASN A 89 -8.97 -6.54 8.89
N GLY A 90 -8.40 -5.54 8.22
CA GLY A 90 -6.96 -5.31 8.14
C GLY A 90 -6.18 -6.30 7.26
N ASP A 91 -6.86 -7.13 6.47
CA ASP A 91 -6.26 -8.13 5.58
C ASP A 91 -5.72 -7.50 4.27
N ILE A 92 -4.71 -6.64 4.38
CA ILE A 92 -4.03 -6.02 3.23
C ILE A 92 -2.63 -6.59 2.97
N PHE A 93 -2.14 -7.49 3.81
CA PHE A 93 -0.79 -8.06 3.74
C PHE A 93 -0.79 -9.56 3.38
N LEU A 94 0.35 -10.05 2.88
CA LEU A 94 0.61 -11.49 2.66
C LEU A 94 1.53 -12.09 3.72
#